data_AF-A0AAV2Q6R0-F1
#
_entry.id   AF-A0AAV2Q6R0-F1
#
_cell.length_a   1.000
_cell.length_b   1.000
_cell.length_c   1.000
_cell.angle_alpha   90.00
_cell.angle_beta   90.00
_cell.angle_gamma   90.00
#
_symmetry.space_group_name_H-M   'P 1'
#
loop_
_entity.id
_entity.type
_entity.pdbx_description
1 polymer ?
#
loop_
_entity_poly.entity_id
_entity_poly.type
_entity_poly.pdbx_seq_one_letter_code
_entity_poly.pdbx_strand_id
1 'polypeptide(L)'
;MKFTVSAAYYLLALLVCGVQADKEPLKDQSRLINLQSSRHHDVRLHCAHYPDWRIADEGDVLHFHSPHYPRLYPHSSRCGWQFKGKNEGIYFTINCQVFEMEAASGGKCKDYLSIKDESQQSQMFCGSQSPSLTVGNKVTMKFQSSYRKQAIGFTCTATAYLS
;
A
#
# COMPACT_ATOMS: atom_id res chain seq x y z
N MET A 1 36.35 41.60 44.68
CA MET A 1 35.76 42.40 43.58
C MET A 1 34.30 42.00 43.43
N LYS A 2 33.37 42.92 43.71
CA LYS A 2 31.99 42.84 43.19
C LYS A 2 32.05 43.21 41.71
N PHE A 3 31.19 42.64 40.86
CA PHE A 3 30.25 43.36 39.99
C PHE A 3 29.39 42.35 39.22
N THR A 4 28.08 42.61 39.27
CA THR A 4 26.95 41.95 38.64
C THR A 4 26.88 42.20 37.13
N VAL A 5 26.39 41.22 36.37
CA VAL A 5 25.83 41.39 35.00
C VAL A 5 24.43 40.77 35.02
N SER A 6 23.42 41.56 35.40
CA SER A 6 22.46 42.31 34.57
C SER A 6 21.31 41.46 34.00
N ALA A 7 20.12 41.69 34.55
CA ALA A 7 18.83 41.05 34.26
C ALA A 7 18.20 41.46 32.91
N ALA A 8 18.95 42.11 32.02
CA ALA A 8 18.43 42.65 30.77
C ALA A 8 18.30 41.61 29.63
N TYR A 9 18.80 40.38 29.80
CA TYR A 9 18.65 39.32 28.79
C TYR A 9 17.39 38.45 28.96
N TYR A 10 16.63 38.61 30.05
CA TYR A 10 15.49 37.74 30.37
C TYR A 10 14.14 38.20 29.81
N LEU A 11 14.07 39.33 29.11
CA LEU A 11 12.78 39.97 28.77
C LEU A 11 12.45 40.05 27.28
N LEU A 12 13.13 39.26 26.43
CA LEU A 12 12.79 39.21 25.00
C LEU A 12 12.66 37.80 24.41
N ALA A 13 12.22 36.84 25.22
CA ALA A 13 11.71 35.57 24.69
C ALA A 13 10.48 35.08 25.49
N LEU A 14 9.51 35.97 25.67
CA LEU A 14 8.12 35.56 25.85
C LEU A 14 7.45 35.66 24.48
N LEU A 15 7.01 34.53 23.93
CA LEU A 15 5.71 34.38 23.24
C LEU A 15 5.45 32.89 22.90
N VAL A 16 4.65 32.25 23.79
CA VAL A 16 3.46 31.38 23.53
C VAL A 16 3.71 30.03 22.81
N CYS A 17 3.27 28.85 23.26
CA CYS A 17 2.11 28.48 24.09
C CYS A 17 2.44 27.30 25.02
N GLY A 18 1.88 27.30 26.23
CA GLY A 18 2.20 26.34 27.28
C GLY A 18 1.59 24.96 27.10
N VAL A 19 2.33 23.95 27.55
CA VAL A 19 1.77 22.74 28.15
C VAL A 19 2.57 22.47 29.42
N GLN A 20 1.85 22.41 30.54
CA GLN A 20 2.34 22.03 31.85
C GLN A 20 2.96 20.62 31.78
N ALA A 21 4.18 20.46 32.30
CA ALA A 21 4.73 19.12 32.51
C ALA A 21 4.06 18.50 33.75
N ASP A 22 2.95 17.81 33.54
CA ASP A 22 2.34 17.00 34.58
C ASP A 22 3.25 15.79 34.84
N LYS A 23 3.76 15.72 36.07
CA LYS A 23 4.45 14.56 36.61
C LYS A 23 3.42 13.45 36.89
N GLU A 24 3.13 12.62 35.90
CA GLU A 24 2.46 11.33 36.13
C GLU A 24 3.51 10.23 36.40
N PRO A 25 3.29 9.36 37.41
CA PRO A 25 4.28 8.40 37.86
C PRO A 25 4.43 7.23 36.87
N LEU A 26 5.67 6.77 36.68
CA LEU A 26 6.03 5.57 35.90
C LEU A 26 5.23 4.35 36.39
N LYS A 27 4.11 4.06 35.75
CA LYS A 27 3.39 2.80 35.91
C LYS A 27 3.65 1.93 34.69
N ASP A 28 4.36 0.84 34.96
CA ASP A 28 4.49 -0.35 34.12
C ASP A 28 5.29 -0.20 32.80
N GLN A 29 6.62 -0.12 32.93
CA GLN A 29 7.55 -0.38 31.82
C GLN A 29 7.98 -1.87 31.75
N SER A 30 7.09 -2.78 32.12
CA SER A 30 7.26 -4.22 31.88
C SER A 30 6.36 -4.73 30.74
N ARG A 31 6.44 -4.07 29.59
CA ARG A 31 6.17 -4.73 28.31
C ARG A 31 7.38 -4.55 27.40
N LEU A 32 8.36 -5.44 27.61
CA LEU A 32 9.29 -5.81 26.57
C LEU A 32 8.44 -6.13 25.33
N ILE A 33 8.53 -5.31 24.29
CA ILE A 33 8.02 -5.68 22.98
C ILE A 33 8.91 -6.85 22.58
N ASN A 34 8.38 -8.07 22.76
CA ASN A 34 8.99 -9.28 22.24
C ASN A 34 8.96 -9.16 20.71
N LEU A 35 9.98 -8.53 20.13
CA LEU A 35 10.38 -8.78 18.75
C LEU A 35 11.06 -10.15 18.73
N GLN A 36 10.30 -11.19 19.08
CA GLN A 36 10.67 -12.53 18.67
C GLN A 36 10.52 -12.55 17.16
N SER A 37 11.64 -12.29 16.48
CA SER A 37 11.89 -12.70 15.11
C SER A 37 11.56 -14.20 15.04
N SER A 38 10.32 -14.48 14.66
CA SER A 38 9.85 -15.84 14.50
C SER A 38 10.64 -16.43 13.33
N ARG A 39 11.22 -17.61 13.55
CA ARG A 39 12.07 -18.31 12.59
C ARG A 39 11.26 -18.90 11.43
N HIS A 40 10.57 -18.03 10.70
CA HIS A 40 10.16 -18.18 9.32
C HIS A 40 10.53 -16.86 8.64
N HIS A 41 11.53 -16.87 7.75
CA HIS A 41 11.88 -15.70 6.96
C HIS A 41 10.61 -15.06 6.37
N ASP A 42 10.47 -13.76 6.60
CA ASP A 42 9.31 -12.96 6.27
C ASP A 42 9.17 -12.80 4.76
N VAL A 43 8.42 -13.72 4.13
CA VAL A 43 8.05 -13.66 2.70
C VAL A 43 7.02 -12.52 2.43
N ARG A 44 6.67 -11.69 3.43
CA ARG A 44 5.48 -10.82 3.40
C ARG A 44 5.78 -9.32 3.40
N LEU A 45 7.05 -8.88 3.43
CA LEU A 45 7.40 -7.45 3.50
C LEU A 45 7.62 -6.74 2.16
N HIS A 46 7.45 -7.41 1.02
CA HIS A 46 7.77 -6.81 -0.28
C HIS A 46 6.75 -5.76 -0.77
N CYS A 47 5.56 -5.70 -0.18
CA CYS A 47 4.49 -4.75 -0.51
C CYS A 47 3.37 -4.81 0.55
N ALA A 48 2.49 -3.81 0.56
CA ALA A 48 1.31 -3.82 1.41
C ALA A 48 0.39 -5.01 1.06
N HIS A 49 -0.04 -5.74 2.09
CA HIS A 49 -0.97 -6.85 1.96
C HIS A 49 -2.35 -6.39 2.39
N TYR A 50 -3.22 -6.10 1.40
CA TYR A 50 -4.60 -5.63 1.61
C TYR A 50 -4.68 -4.52 2.67
N PRO A 51 -4.17 -3.31 2.36
CA PRO A 51 -4.49 -2.17 3.21
C PRO A 51 -6.01 -1.98 3.27
N ASP A 52 -6.48 -1.20 4.25
CA ASP A 52 -7.86 -0.74 4.28
C ASP A 52 -8.26 -0.11 2.94
N TRP A 53 -9.57 -0.09 2.68
CA TRP A 53 -10.14 0.46 1.46
C TRP A 53 -9.63 1.87 1.19
N ARG A 54 -9.02 2.08 0.02
CA ARG A 54 -8.80 3.42 -0.50
C ARG A 54 -10.10 3.91 -1.11
N ILE A 55 -10.65 4.96 -0.53
CA ILE A 55 -11.89 5.57 -0.98
C ILE A 55 -11.57 6.56 -2.11
N ALA A 56 -12.31 6.48 -3.22
CA ALA A 56 -12.14 7.32 -4.40
C ALA A 56 -13.38 8.18 -4.68
N ASP A 57 -13.16 9.45 -4.99
CA ASP A 57 -14.14 10.36 -5.59
C ASP A 57 -14.13 10.21 -7.14
N GLU A 58 -15.12 10.80 -7.83
CA GLU A 58 -15.14 10.83 -9.30
C GLU A 58 -13.89 11.52 -9.85
N GLY A 59 -13.28 10.94 -10.89
CA GLY A 59 -12.09 11.49 -11.54
C GLY A 59 -10.78 11.08 -10.88
N ASP A 60 -10.81 10.45 -9.71
CA ASP A 60 -9.61 9.94 -9.06
C ASP A 60 -8.92 8.86 -9.91
N VAL A 61 -7.59 8.92 -9.93
CA VAL A 61 -6.74 7.91 -10.57
C VAL A 61 -5.88 7.24 -9.50
N LEU A 62 -6.19 5.98 -9.20
CA LEU A 62 -5.47 5.19 -8.21
C LEU A 62 -4.42 4.31 -8.88
N HIS A 63 -3.17 4.45 -8.44
CA HIS A 63 -2.05 3.68 -8.99
C HIS A 63 -1.74 2.44 -8.16
N PHE A 64 -1.43 1.34 -8.83
CA PHE A 64 -0.91 0.13 -8.22
C PHE A 64 0.05 -0.60 -9.16
N HIS A 65 1.11 -1.18 -8.61
CA HIS A 65 2.19 -1.77 -9.39
C HIS A 65 2.81 -2.96 -8.67
N SER A 66 3.50 -3.82 -9.42
CA SER A 66 4.28 -4.90 -8.83
C SER A 66 5.42 -4.36 -7.95
N PRO A 67 5.81 -5.06 -6.88
CA PRO A 67 6.90 -4.64 -6.01
C PRO A 67 8.19 -4.45 -6.80
N HIS A 68 8.98 -3.44 -6.42
CA HIS A 68 10.25 -3.03 -7.03
C HIS A 68 10.20 -2.52 -8.48
N TYR A 69 9.04 -2.44 -9.14
CA TYR A 69 8.95 -1.82 -10.48
C TYR A 69 9.68 -0.45 -10.49
N PRO A 70 10.54 -0.15 -11.49
CA PRO A 70 10.75 -0.86 -12.76
C PRO A 70 11.79 -1.99 -12.71
N ARG A 71 12.22 -2.44 -11.53
CA ARG A 71 13.03 -3.65 -11.37
C ARG A 71 12.15 -4.89 -11.28
N LEU A 72 12.76 -6.06 -11.46
CA LEU A 72 12.07 -7.34 -11.39
C LEU A 72 11.37 -7.54 -10.04
N TYR A 73 10.12 -8.01 -10.05
CA TYR A 73 9.40 -8.33 -8.82
C TYR A 73 10.06 -9.51 -8.07
N PRO A 74 10.14 -9.52 -6.73
CA PRO A 74 10.68 -10.65 -5.98
C PRO A 74 9.87 -11.94 -6.16
N HIS A 75 10.53 -13.08 -5.99
CA HIS A 75 9.86 -14.36 -5.85
C HIS A 75 8.92 -14.37 -4.64
N SER A 76 7.87 -15.20 -4.72
CA SER A 76 6.91 -15.41 -3.63
C SER A 76 6.23 -14.14 -3.11
N SER A 77 6.20 -13.08 -3.91
CA SER A 77 5.54 -11.81 -3.58
C SER A 77 4.04 -12.02 -3.40
N ARG A 78 3.45 -11.27 -2.47
CA ARG A 78 2.01 -11.25 -2.21
C ARG A 78 1.57 -9.83 -1.91
N CYS A 79 0.98 -9.16 -2.90
CA CYS A 79 0.51 -7.79 -2.77
C CYS A 79 -1.00 -7.74 -2.92
N GLY A 80 -1.65 -6.82 -2.18
CA GLY A 80 -3.09 -6.63 -2.25
C GLY A 80 -3.46 -5.16 -2.27
N TRP A 81 -4.49 -4.81 -3.04
CA TRP A 81 -5.07 -3.47 -3.11
C TRP A 81 -6.58 -3.56 -3.04
N GLN A 82 -7.21 -2.59 -2.37
CA GLN A 82 -8.66 -2.52 -2.20
C GLN A 82 -9.11 -1.08 -2.47
N PHE A 83 -9.93 -0.89 -3.50
CA PHE A 83 -10.47 0.42 -3.89
C PHE A 83 -11.98 0.41 -3.83
N LYS A 84 -12.56 1.48 -3.30
CA LYS A 84 -14.01 1.65 -3.16
C LYS A 84 -14.42 3.06 -3.56
N GLY A 85 -15.47 3.18 -4.36
CA GLY A 85 -16.08 4.48 -4.66
C GLY A 85 -16.72 5.07 -3.40
N LYS A 86 -16.56 6.38 -3.21
CA LYS A 86 -17.14 7.11 -2.07
C LYS A 86 -18.67 7.10 -2.09
N ASN A 87 -19.25 7.24 -3.28
CA ASN A 87 -20.69 7.26 -3.51
C ASN A 87 -21.11 6.04 -4.35
N GLU A 88 -22.39 5.71 -4.31
CA GLU A 88 -23.00 4.78 -5.27
C GLU A 88 -22.90 5.33 -6.69
N GLY A 89 -22.90 4.44 -7.69
CA GLY A 89 -22.72 4.81 -9.10
C GLY A 89 -21.25 4.98 -9.53
N ILE A 90 -20.31 5.15 -8.60
CA ILE A 90 -18.89 5.11 -8.96
C ILE A 90 -18.49 3.71 -9.39
N TYR A 91 -17.82 3.61 -10.54
CA TYR A 91 -17.18 2.40 -11.07
C TYR A 91 -15.73 2.70 -11.46
N PHE A 92 -14.90 1.66 -11.60
CA PHE A 92 -13.49 1.84 -11.98
C PHE A 92 -13.20 1.21 -13.33
N THR A 93 -12.44 1.90 -14.17
CA THR A 93 -11.77 1.29 -15.33
C THR A 93 -10.32 1.02 -14.98
N ILE A 94 -9.90 -0.22 -15.20
CA ILE A 94 -8.53 -0.67 -14.93
C ILE A 94 -7.77 -0.77 -16.24
N ASN A 95 -6.61 -0.12 -16.27
CA ASN A 95 -5.68 -0.16 -17.40
C ASN A 95 -4.24 -0.32 -16.90
N CYS A 96 -3.40 -1.00 -17.67
CA CYS A 96 -1.99 -1.16 -17.36
C CYS A 96 -1.12 -0.58 -18.48
N GLN A 97 -0.22 0.33 -18.12
CA GLN A 97 0.74 0.89 -19.06
C GLN A 97 1.87 -0.12 -19.38
N VAL A 98 2.29 -0.89 -18.37
CA VAL A 98 3.23 -2.00 -18.53
C VAL A 98 2.62 -3.23 -17.87
N PHE A 99 2.69 -4.36 -18.55
CA PHE A 99 2.23 -5.64 -18.02
C PHE A 99 3.05 -6.79 -18.62
N GLU A 100 4.09 -7.18 -17.91
CA GLU A 100 5.02 -8.24 -18.31
C GLU A 100 5.31 -9.15 -17.11
N MET A 101 4.64 -10.29 -17.09
CA MET A 101 4.71 -11.30 -16.04
C MET A 101 5.18 -12.66 -16.59
N GLU A 102 5.45 -13.63 -15.71
CA GLU A 102 5.65 -15.01 -16.16
C GLU A 102 4.43 -15.49 -16.98
N ALA A 103 4.68 -15.90 -18.22
CA ALA A 103 3.64 -16.41 -19.11
C ALA A 103 3.05 -17.74 -18.60
N ALA A 104 1.80 -18.00 -18.96
CA ALA A 104 1.15 -19.26 -18.61
C ALA A 104 1.91 -20.45 -19.20
N SER A 105 2.06 -21.51 -18.40
CA SER A 105 2.63 -22.79 -18.84
C SER A 105 1.59 -23.88 -18.64
N GLY A 106 1.24 -24.59 -19.72
CA GLY A 106 0.19 -25.61 -19.70
C GLY A 106 -1.18 -25.06 -19.29
N GLY A 107 -1.52 -23.84 -19.74
CA GLY A 107 -2.79 -23.17 -19.44
C GLY A 107 -2.91 -22.64 -18.01
N LYS A 108 -1.83 -22.58 -17.24
CA LYS A 108 -1.84 -22.10 -15.84
C LYS A 108 -0.85 -20.95 -15.64
N CYS A 109 -1.34 -19.85 -15.08
CA CYS A 109 -0.50 -18.76 -14.59
C CYS A 109 0.18 -19.19 -13.28
N LYS A 110 1.52 -19.12 -13.22
CA LYS A 110 2.29 -19.33 -11.99
C LYS A 110 2.40 -18.04 -11.18
N ASP A 111 2.68 -16.97 -11.89
CA ASP A 111 2.60 -15.60 -11.39
C ASP A 111 1.32 -14.99 -11.98
N TYR A 112 0.56 -14.26 -11.18
CA TYR A 112 -0.70 -13.67 -11.66
C TYR A 112 -1.08 -12.39 -10.92
N LEU A 113 -1.77 -11.52 -11.63
CA LEU A 113 -2.62 -10.48 -11.06
C LEU A 113 -4.07 -10.97 -11.14
N SER A 114 -4.75 -11.06 -10.01
CA SER A 114 -6.18 -11.33 -9.96
C SER A 114 -6.95 -10.06 -9.63
N ILE A 115 -8.02 -9.81 -10.36
CA ILE A 115 -8.91 -8.67 -10.17
C ILE A 115 -10.31 -9.21 -9.91
N LYS A 116 -10.89 -8.82 -8.79
CA LYS A 116 -12.18 -9.27 -8.32
C LYS A 116 -13.03 -8.09 -7.91
N ASP A 117 -14.20 -7.96 -8.50
CA ASP A 117 -15.20 -6.96 -8.13
C ASP A 117 -16.28 -7.55 -7.19
N GLU A 118 -17.35 -6.80 -6.96
CA GLU A 118 -18.47 -7.20 -6.11
C GLU A 118 -19.26 -8.41 -6.64
N SER A 119 -19.16 -8.72 -7.94
CA SER A 119 -19.82 -9.88 -8.56
C SER A 119 -19.24 -11.23 -8.09
N GLN A 120 -18.19 -11.19 -7.26
CA GLN A 120 -17.42 -12.33 -6.76
C GLN A 120 -16.65 -13.10 -7.84
N GLN A 121 -16.76 -12.75 -9.12
CA GLN A 121 -15.97 -13.33 -10.18
C GLN A 121 -14.56 -12.73 -10.19
N SER A 122 -13.55 -13.58 -10.10
CA SER A 122 -12.15 -13.17 -10.18
C SER A 122 -11.61 -13.48 -11.57
N GLN A 123 -11.08 -12.46 -12.23
CA GLN A 123 -10.33 -12.62 -13.48
C GLN A 123 -8.83 -12.68 -13.15
N MET A 124 -8.09 -13.53 -13.86
CA MET A 124 -6.65 -13.74 -13.64
C MET A 124 -5.87 -13.39 -14.90
N PHE A 125 -4.78 -12.65 -14.71
CA PHE A 125 -3.93 -12.11 -15.77
C PHE A 125 -2.48 -12.50 -15.52
N CYS A 126 -1.76 -12.91 -16.56
CA CYS A 126 -0.33 -13.22 -16.53
C CYS A 126 0.30 -13.08 -17.92
N GLY A 127 1.61 -13.32 -18.05
CA GLY A 127 2.32 -13.06 -19.30
C GLY A 127 2.23 -11.59 -19.71
N SER A 128 1.93 -11.35 -20.98
CA SER A 128 1.67 -10.02 -21.55
C SER A 128 0.16 -9.72 -21.73
N GLN A 129 -0.72 -10.55 -21.17
CA GLN A 129 -2.16 -10.35 -21.25
C GLN A 129 -2.58 -9.33 -20.17
N SER A 130 -2.52 -8.04 -20.51
CA SER A 130 -2.91 -6.96 -19.59
C SER A 130 -4.42 -6.93 -19.35
N PRO A 131 -4.87 -6.59 -18.13
CA PRO A 131 -6.27 -6.29 -17.88
C PRO A 131 -6.69 -5.00 -18.60
N SER A 132 -7.86 -5.06 -19.24
CA SER A 132 -8.60 -3.90 -19.76
C SER A 132 -10.07 -4.16 -19.46
N LEU A 133 -10.52 -3.75 -18.28
CA LEU A 133 -11.87 -4.05 -17.82
C LEU A 133 -12.45 -2.93 -16.96
N THR A 134 -13.77 -2.90 -16.89
CA THR A 134 -14.54 -2.05 -15.99
C THR A 134 -15.09 -2.91 -14.85
N VAL A 135 -14.91 -2.44 -13.62
CA VAL A 135 -15.38 -3.08 -12.39
C VAL A 135 -16.35 -2.15 -11.65
N GLY A 136 -17.21 -2.72 -10.83
CA GLY A 136 -18.18 -1.98 -10.02
C GLY A 136 -17.57 -1.11 -8.91
N ASN A 137 -18.37 -0.77 -7.92
CA ASN A 137 -18.03 0.21 -6.89
C ASN A 137 -16.94 -0.25 -5.92
N LYS A 138 -16.71 -1.55 -5.79
CA LYS A 138 -15.60 -2.11 -5.00
C LYS A 138 -14.79 -3.09 -5.81
N VAL A 139 -13.47 -2.96 -5.72
CA VAL A 139 -12.54 -3.86 -6.38
C VAL A 139 -11.40 -4.25 -5.45
N THR A 140 -11.10 -5.55 -5.45
CA THR A 140 -9.93 -6.14 -4.80
C THR A 140 -8.99 -6.68 -5.85
N MET A 141 -7.73 -6.25 -5.78
CA MET A 141 -6.66 -6.75 -6.65
C MET A 141 -5.62 -7.47 -5.82
N LYS A 142 -5.08 -8.55 -6.36
CA LYS A 142 -4.03 -9.34 -5.71
C LYS A 142 -2.98 -9.75 -6.71
N PHE A 143 -1.73 -9.47 -6.41
CA PHE A 143 -0.59 -9.99 -7.16
C PHE A 143 0.08 -11.10 -6.36
N GLN A 144 0.39 -12.21 -7.02
CA GLN A 144 1.17 -13.29 -6.44
C GLN A 144 2.22 -13.79 -7.43
N SER A 145 3.48 -13.89 -6.99
CA SER A 145 4.55 -14.55 -7.75
C SER A 145 4.98 -15.87 -7.11
N SER A 146 5.61 -16.71 -7.92
CA SER A 146 6.15 -18.02 -7.56
C SER A 146 7.64 -17.93 -7.23
N TYR A 147 8.26 -19.09 -6.97
CA TYR A 147 9.71 -19.20 -6.74
C TYR A 147 10.53 -19.39 -8.03
N ARG A 148 9.88 -19.34 -9.21
CA ARG A 148 10.48 -19.77 -10.48
C ARG A 148 11.11 -18.63 -11.27
N LYS A 149 10.30 -17.89 -12.02
CA LYS A 149 10.77 -16.80 -12.89
C LYS A 149 10.40 -15.46 -12.28
N GLN A 150 11.15 -14.43 -12.64
CA GLN A 150 10.82 -13.03 -12.36
C GLN A 150 10.68 -12.30 -13.69
N ALA A 151 9.88 -11.25 -13.71
CA ALA A 151 9.74 -10.34 -14.82
C ALA A 151 9.64 -8.91 -14.28
N ILE A 152 9.62 -7.92 -15.17
CA ILE A 152 9.55 -6.50 -14.78
C ILE A 152 8.23 -6.16 -14.08
N GLY A 153 7.18 -6.95 -14.33
CA GLY A 153 5.90 -6.86 -13.64
C GLY A 153 4.95 -5.88 -14.30
N PHE A 154 4.25 -5.07 -13.51
CA PHE A 154 3.20 -4.21 -14.04
C PHE A 154 3.14 -2.86 -13.33
N THR A 155 2.62 -1.87 -14.05
CA THR A 155 2.11 -0.61 -13.51
C THR A 155 0.74 -0.34 -14.09
N CYS A 156 -0.24 -0.16 -13.21
CA CYS A 156 -1.64 -0.04 -13.58
C CYS A 156 -2.32 1.11 -12.84
N THR A 157 -3.43 1.55 -13.41
CA THR A 157 -4.32 2.57 -12.88
C THR A 157 -5.73 2.02 -12.76
N ALA A 158 -6.43 2.43 -11.71
CA ALA A 158 -7.88 2.35 -11.60
C ALA A 158 -8.43 3.78 -11.61
N THR A 159 -9.10 4.15 -12.70
CA THR A 159 -9.73 5.48 -12.83
C THR A 159 -11.18 5.39 -12.42
N ALA A 160 -11.60 6.25 -11.49
CA ALA A 160 -12.97 6.32 -11.00
C ALA A 160 -13.84 7.18 -11.92
N TYR A 161 -14.99 6.65 -12.31
CA TYR A 161 -16.01 7.36 -13.09
C TYR A 161 -17.35 7.26 -12.38
N LEU A 162 -18.20 8.27 -12.55
CA LEU A 162 -19.59 8.25 -12.10
C LEU A 162 -20.51 7.81 -13.26
N SER A 163 -21.43 6.90 -12.98
CA SER A 163 -22.46 6.43 -13.92
C SER A 163 -23.53 7.47 -14.23
#